data_AF-A0A5N3ZZW5-F1
#
_entry.id   AF-A0A5N3ZZW5-F1
#
_cell.length_a   1.000
_cell.length_b   1.000
_cell.length_c   1.000
_cell.angle_alpha   90.00
_cell.angle_beta   90.00
_cell.angle_gamma   90.00
#
_symmetry.space_group_name_H-M   'P 1'
#
loop_
_entity.id
_entity.type
_entity.pdbx_description
1 polymer ?
#
loop_
_entity_poly.entity_id
_entity_poly.type
_entity_poly.pdbx_seq_one_letter_code
_entity_poly.pdbx_strand_id
1 'polypeptide(L)'
;MVKSLPTKAADIILNSISTSTWNQYSTPIKDWIRFCKGTFKDPTISDSNTILEFLTEKFEDGASYNTLNNARSALALFLGPQVGQNPIIKRFFRGIFKLRPTAPKYAVTWDP
;
A
#
# COMPACT_ATOMS: atom_id res chain seq x y z
N MET A 1 2.76 -11.80 3.47
CA MET A 1 3.27 -12.80 2.52
C MET A 1 3.82 -13.99 3.29
N VAL A 2 3.32 -14.20 4.51
CA VAL A 2 3.92 -15.13 5.48
C VAL A 2 2.82 -16.03 6.02
N LYS A 3 2.11 -16.70 5.10
CA LYS A 3 1.54 -18.01 5.39
C LYS A 3 2.46 -19.00 4.69
N SER A 4 3.28 -19.69 5.50
CA SER A 4 3.99 -20.95 5.19
C SER A 4 4.53 -21.14 3.77
N LEU A 5 5.19 -20.14 3.19
CA LEU A 5 5.99 -20.39 1.99
C LEU A 5 7.27 -21.13 2.42
N PRO A 6 7.68 -22.19 1.70
CA PRO A 6 9.01 -22.75 1.86
C PRO A 6 10.05 -21.63 1.73
N THR A 7 11.02 -21.54 2.65
CA THR A 7 11.97 -20.42 2.73
C THR A 7 12.62 -20.10 1.38
N LYS A 8 13.02 -21.13 0.63
CA LYS A 8 13.60 -20.98 -0.72
C LYS A 8 12.64 -20.35 -1.74
N ALA A 9 11.35 -20.68 -1.67
CA ALA A 9 10.34 -20.09 -2.54
C ALA A 9 10.11 -18.62 -2.18
N ALA A 10 10.13 -18.27 -0.89
CA ALA A 10 10.06 -16.88 -0.46
C ALA A 10 11.25 -16.07 -0.98
N ASP A 11 12.47 -16.60 -0.91
CA ASP A 11 13.67 -15.93 -1.44
C ASP A 11 13.59 -15.70 -2.95
N ILE A 12 13.14 -16.71 -3.72
CA ILE A 12 12.96 -16.57 -5.18
C ILE A 12 11.92 -15.49 -5.50
N ILE A 13 10.78 -15.47 -4.79
CA ILE A 13 9.75 -14.45 -5.03
C ILE A 13 10.26 -13.06 -4.61
N LEU A 14 11.02 -12.95 -3.52
CA LEU A 14 11.61 -11.67 -3.11
C LEU A 14 12.64 -11.14 -4.12
N ASN A 15 13.33 -12.02 -4.84
CA ASN A 15 14.21 -11.64 -5.96
C ASN A 15 13.46 -11.13 -7.20
N SER A 16 12.13 -11.32 -7.29
CA SER A 16 11.33 -10.75 -8.39
C SER A 16 11.20 -9.23 -8.34
N ILE A 17 11.60 -8.61 -7.22
CA ILE A 17 11.61 -7.15 -7.04
C ILE A 17 13.01 -6.67 -6.69
N SER A 18 13.32 -5.43 -7.06
CA SER A 18 14.60 -4.82 -6.71
C SER A 18 14.71 -4.58 -5.19
N THR A 19 15.94 -4.52 -4.67
CA THR A 19 16.20 -4.13 -3.27
C THR A 19 15.60 -2.76 -2.93
N SER A 20 15.63 -1.82 -3.88
CA SER A 20 15.00 -0.50 -3.73
C SER A 20 13.48 -0.61 -3.53
N THR A 21 12.81 -1.43 -4.34
CA THR A 21 11.37 -1.71 -4.22
C THR A 21 11.04 -2.39 -2.89
N TRP A 22 11.84 -3.37 -2.47
CA TRP A 22 11.66 -4.03 -1.18
C TRP A 22 11.80 -3.04 -0.02
N ASN A 23 12.80 -2.16 -0.05
CA ASN A 23 12.97 -1.14 0.98
C ASN A 23 11.75 -0.22 1.07
N GLN A 24 11.22 0.20 -0.08
CA GLN A 24 10.00 1.01 -0.15
C GLN A 24 8.75 0.29 0.37
N TYR A 25 8.67 -1.04 0.23
CA TYR A 25 7.53 -1.83 0.70
C TYR A 25 7.67 -2.27 2.15
N SER A 26 8.89 -2.43 2.65
CA SER A 26 9.16 -2.90 4.01
C SER A 26 8.60 -1.93 5.06
N THR A 27 8.69 -0.62 4.81
CA THR A 27 8.16 0.43 5.70
C THR A 27 6.63 0.35 5.84
N PRO A 28 5.81 0.45 4.78
CA PRO A 28 4.37 0.35 4.91
C PRO A 28 3.88 -1.02 5.42
N ILE A 29 4.62 -2.11 5.17
CA ILE A 29 4.31 -3.43 5.77
C ILE A 29 4.52 -3.40 7.29
N LYS A 30 5.61 -2.79 7.78
CA LYS A 30 5.84 -2.63 9.23
C LYS A 30 4.77 -1.74 9.86
N ASP A 31 4.40 -0.65 9.20
CA ASP A 31 3.35 0.25 9.65
C ASP A 31 1.99 -0.47 9.75
N TRP A 32 1.65 -1.28 8.74
CA TRP A 32 0.46 -2.12 8.75
C TRP A 32 0.45 -3.10 9.92
N ILE A 33 1.55 -3.82 10.14
CA ILE A 33 1.66 -4.76 11.27
C ILE A 33 1.49 -4.01 12.60
N ARG A 34 2.05 -2.81 12.74
CA ARG A 34 1.89 -1.97 13.94
C ARG A 34 0.43 -1.54 14.12
N PHE A 35 -0.23 -1.08 13.07
CA PHE A 35 -1.64 -0.72 13.08
C PHE A 35 -2.54 -1.90 13.50
N CYS A 36 -2.34 -3.08 12.91
CA CYS A 36 -3.09 -4.28 13.25
C CYS A 36 -2.89 -4.70 14.71
N LYS A 37 -1.64 -4.63 15.22
CA LYS A 37 -1.37 -4.88 16.64
C LYS A 37 -2.08 -3.89 17.56
N GLY A 38 -2.07 -2.60 17.21
CA GLY A 38 -2.74 -1.55 17.99
C GLY A 38 -4.27 -1.66 17.96
N THR A 39 -4.83 -2.25 16.91
CA THR A 39 -6.29 -2.40 16.73
C THR A 39 -6.81 -3.82 16.99
N PHE A 40 -5.96 -4.72 17.51
CA PHE A 40 -6.26 -6.14 17.77
C PHE A 40 -6.78 -6.92 16.55
N LYS A 41 -6.26 -6.61 15.37
CA LYS A 41 -6.59 -7.26 14.09
C LYS A 41 -5.47 -8.18 13.63
N ASP A 42 -5.81 -9.23 12.88
CA ASP A 42 -4.81 -10.12 12.30
C ASP A 42 -4.15 -9.46 11.07
N PRO A 43 -2.84 -9.18 11.10
CA PRO A 43 -2.16 -8.53 10.00
C PRO A 43 -2.03 -9.39 8.74
N THR A 44 -2.40 -10.67 8.78
CA THR A 44 -2.31 -11.60 7.64
C THR A 44 -3.61 -11.76 6.86
N ILE A 45 -4.71 -11.19 7.38
CA ILE A 45 -6.02 -11.24 6.74
C ILE A 45 -6.20 -10.03 5.83
N SER A 46 -6.59 -10.28 4.58
CA SER A 46 -6.87 -9.23 3.60
C SER A 46 -8.30 -8.69 3.71
N ASP A 47 -8.68 -8.24 4.91
CA ASP A 47 -9.99 -7.62 5.12
C ASP A 47 -10.02 -6.19 4.56
N SER A 48 -11.02 -5.89 3.73
CA SER A 48 -11.06 -4.62 3.00
C SER A 48 -11.37 -3.44 3.92
N ASN A 49 -12.19 -3.65 4.96
CA ASN A 49 -12.53 -2.58 5.91
C ASN A 49 -11.30 -2.21 6.74
N THR A 50 -10.59 -3.19 7.27
CA THR A 50 -9.35 -2.98 8.02
C THR A 50 -8.28 -2.26 7.20
N ILE A 51 -8.13 -2.64 5.92
CA ILE A 51 -7.19 -1.95 5.02
C ILE A 51 -7.61 -0.50 4.79
N LEU A 52 -8.91 -0.24 4.62
CA LEU A 52 -9.43 1.12 4.47
C LEU A 52 -9.23 1.96 5.73
N GLU A 53 -9.45 1.41 6.92
CA GLU A 53 -9.17 2.09 8.19
C GLU A 53 -7.70 2.50 8.29
N PHE A 54 -6.78 1.57 8.01
CA PHE A 54 -5.34 1.86 8.00
C PHE A 54 -4.97 2.96 7.00
N LEU A 55 -5.48 2.87 5.76
CA LEU A 55 -5.19 3.87 4.73
C LEU A 55 -5.82 5.23 5.05
N THR A 56 -6.95 5.23 5.75
CA THR A 56 -7.61 6.44 6.22
C THR A 56 -6.79 7.10 7.32
N GLU A 57 -6.30 6.35 8.32
CA GLU A 57 -5.39 6.87 9.35
C GLU A 57 -4.16 7.54 8.72
N LYS A 58 -3.50 6.86 7.77
CA LYS A 58 -2.37 7.43 7.02
C LYS A 58 -2.75 8.70 6.25
N PHE A 59 -3.95 8.76 5.68
CA PHE A 59 -4.43 9.93 4.96
C PHE A 59 -4.66 11.12 5.89
N GLU A 60 -5.28 10.89 7.06
CA GLU A 60 -5.50 11.91 8.09
C GLU A 60 -4.16 12.41 8.66
N ASP A 61 -3.15 11.53 8.78
CA ASP A 61 -1.76 11.88 9.14
C ASP A 61 -1.02 12.67 8.04
N GLY A 62 -1.69 13.01 6.94
CA GLY A 62 -1.14 13.86 5.87
C GLY A 62 -0.36 13.09 4.79
N ALA A 63 -0.46 11.76 4.73
CA ALA A 63 0.22 11.00 3.67
C ALA A 63 -0.22 11.44 2.27
N SER A 64 0.76 11.56 1.36
CA SER A 64 0.50 11.89 -0.04
C SER A 64 -0.19 10.74 -0.78
N TYR A 65 -0.82 11.02 -1.92
CA TYR A 65 -1.37 9.98 -2.80
C TYR A 65 -0.33 8.92 -3.15
N ASN A 66 0.91 9.33 -3.46
CA ASN A 66 1.98 8.41 -3.82
C ASN A 66 2.40 7.52 -2.63
N THR A 67 2.47 8.09 -1.43
CA THR A 67 2.76 7.35 -0.19
C THR A 67 1.69 6.30 0.08
N LEU A 68 0.41 6.67 -0.03
CA LEU A 68 -0.72 5.76 0.14
C LEU A 68 -0.72 4.67 -0.93
N ASN A 69 -0.41 5.02 -2.18
CA ASN A 69 -0.37 4.05 -3.28
C ASN A 69 0.79 3.06 -3.12
N ASN A 70 1.94 3.52 -2.59
CA ASN A 70 3.04 2.66 -2.22
C ASN A 70 2.61 1.67 -1.11
N ALA A 71 1.90 2.16 -0.08
CA ALA A 71 1.36 1.29 0.97
C ALA A 71 0.38 0.25 0.41
N ARG A 72 -0.54 0.65 -0.50
CA ARG A 72 -1.45 -0.27 -1.19
C ARG A 72 -0.72 -1.36 -1.96
N SER A 73 0.32 -1.00 -2.72
CA SER A 73 1.11 -1.96 -3.51
C SER A 73 1.90 -2.92 -2.60
N ALA A 74 2.49 -2.40 -1.52
CA ALA A 74 3.18 -3.22 -0.53
C ALA A 74 2.23 -4.20 0.15
N LEU A 75 1.01 -3.77 0.48
CA LEU A 75 -0.04 -4.64 1.02
C LEU A 75 -0.55 -5.64 -0.01
N ALA A 76 -0.58 -5.32 -1.30
CA ALA A 76 -0.91 -6.29 -2.33
C ALA A 76 0.18 -7.37 -2.48
N LEU A 77 1.46 -7.02 -2.32
CA LEU A 77 2.53 -8.01 -2.22
C LEU A 77 2.41 -8.84 -0.93
N PHE A 78 2.05 -8.19 0.18
CA PHE A 78 2.00 -8.85 1.47
C PHE A 78 0.76 -9.75 1.64
N LEU A 79 -0.43 -9.24 1.42
CA LEU A 79 -1.70 -9.93 1.68
C LEU A 79 -2.23 -10.67 0.44
N GLY A 80 -1.76 -10.28 -0.74
CA GLY A 80 -2.16 -10.84 -2.03
C GLY A 80 -2.80 -9.79 -2.96
N PRO A 81 -2.92 -10.12 -4.26
CA PRO A 81 -3.32 -9.17 -5.30
C PRO A 81 -4.73 -8.62 -5.13
N GLN A 82 -5.59 -9.30 -4.36
CA GLN A 82 -6.96 -8.88 -4.06
C GLN A 82 -7.01 -7.47 -3.42
N VAL A 83 -5.99 -7.06 -2.65
CA VAL A 83 -5.91 -5.70 -2.09
C VAL A 83 -5.86 -4.65 -3.20
N GLY A 84 -5.01 -4.88 -4.21
CA GLY A 84 -4.88 -3.97 -5.34
C GLY A 84 -6.07 -4.02 -6.30
N GLN A 85 -6.76 -5.15 -6.37
CA GLN A 85 -7.87 -5.39 -7.30
C GLN A 85 -9.23 -4.98 -6.73
N ASN A 86 -9.37 -4.89 -5.40
CA ASN A 86 -10.62 -4.59 -4.72
C ASN A 86 -11.26 -3.26 -5.21
N PRO A 87 -12.55 -3.28 -5.62
CA PRO A 87 -13.21 -2.12 -6.20
C PRO A 87 -13.42 -0.97 -5.21
N ILE A 88 -13.65 -1.26 -3.93
CA ILE A 88 -13.84 -0.25 -2.88
C ILE A 88 -12.51 0.46 -2.60
N ILE A 89 -11.41 -0.28 -2.49
CA ILE A 89 -10.06 0.30 -2.34
C ILE A 89 -9.73 1.18 -3.55
N LYS A 90 -10.03 0.74 -4.78
CA LYS A 90 -9.86 1.58 -5.98
C LYS A 90 -10.71 2.87 -5.91
N ARG A 91 -11.95 2.77 -5.43
CA ARG A 91 -12.84 3.94 -5.27
C ARG A 91 -12.32 4.91 -4.21
N PHE A 92 -11.78 4.40 -3.11
CA PHE A 92 -11.13 5.18 -2.07
C PHE A 92 -9.97 6.02 -2.62
N PHE A 93 -9.08 5.42 -3.42
CA PHE A 93 -7.99 6.16 -4.08
C PHE A 93 -8.49 7.23 -5.06
N ARG A 94 -9.59 6.98 -5.77
CA ARG A 94 -10.24 8.03 -6.59
C ARG A 94 -10.75 9.19 -5.72
N GLY A 95 -11.23 8.89 -4.52
CA GLY A 95 -11.61 9.90 -3.52
C GLY A 95 -10.42 10.74 -3.07
N ILE A 96 -9.32 10.09 -2.67
CA ILE A 96 -8.07 10.77 -2.27
C ILE A 96 -7.60 11.72 -3.36
N PHE A 97 -7.56 11.26 -4.62
CA PHE A 97 -7.12 12.09 -5.75
C PHE A 97 -7.98 13.35 -5.93
N LYS A 98 -9.29 13.26 -5.69
CA LYS A 98 -10.20 14.41 -5.76
C LYS A 98 -10.04 15.36 -4.57
N LEU A 99 -9.82 14.83 -3.37
CA LEU A 99 -9.65 15.62 -2.15
C LEU A 99 -8.29 16.33 -2.11
N ARG A 100 -7.24 15.68 -2.60
CA ARG A 100 -5.86 16.19 -2.65
C ARG A 100 -5.29 15.98 -4.05
N PRO A 101 -5.70 16.79 -5.04
CA PRO A 101 -5.15 16.70 -6.39
C PRO A 101 -3.65 16.90 -6.32
N THR A 102 -2.91 15.98 -6.94
CA THR A 102 -1.46 16.12 -7.01
C THR A 102 -1.15 17.32 -7.91
N ALA A 103 -0.40 18.30 -7.41
CA ALA A 103 0.01 19.43 -8.22
C ALA A 103 0.71 18.92 -9.48
N PRO A 104 0.42 19.49 -10.67
CA PRO A 104 1.11 19.11 -11.88
C PRO A 104 2.61 19.27 -11.67
N LYS A 105 3.39 18.24 -12.02
CA LYS A 105 4.85 18.24 -11.87
C LYS A 105 5.53 19.37 -12.66
N TYR A 106 4.85 19.92 -13.65
CA TYR A 106 5.32 21.01 -14.50
C TYR A 106 4.29 22.12 -14.50
N ALA A 107 4.71 23.34 -14.15
CA ALA A 107 3.86 24.53 -14.21
C ALA A 107 3.74 25.07 -15.65
N VAL A 108 4.66 24.69 -16.53
CA VAL A 108 4.73 25.09 -17.93
C VAL A 108 4.77 23.83 -18.79
N THR A 109 3.73 23.63 -19.59
CA THR A 109 3.80 22.80 -20.79
C THR A 109 4.32 23.71 -21.91
N TRP A 110 5.36 23.27 -22.62
CA TRP A 110 5.91 23.99 -23.78
C TRP A 110 4.77 24.41 -24.72
N ASP A 111 4.69 25.70 -25.05
CA ASP A 111 3.80 26.22 -26.09
C ASP A 111 4.55 26.13 -27.43
N PRO A 112 4.03 25.45 -28.47
CA PRO A 112 4.73 25.18 -29.73
C PRO A 112 5.09 26.42 -30.55
#